data_AF-A0A535YM23-F1
#
_entry.id   AF-A0A535YM23-F1
#
_cell.length_a   1.000
_cell.length_b   1.000
_cell.length_c   1.000
_cell.angle_alpha   90.00
_cell.angle_beta   90.00
_cell.angle_gamma   90.00
#
_symmetry.space_group_name_H-M   'P 1'
#
loop_
_entity.id
_entity.type
_entity.pdbx_description
1 polymer ?
#
loop_
_entity_poly.entity_id
_entity_poly.type
_entity_poly.pdbx_seq_one_letter_code
_entity_poly.pdbx_strand_id
1 'polypeptide(L)' 'MARYTGPVCRLCRRQGMKLFLKGERCFTPKCAVERRPTPPGASPSDRRRRKESEFSLQLKE' A
#
# COMPACT_ATOMS: atom_id res chain seq x y z
N MET A 1 10.38 -15.81 15.28
CA MET A 1 9.48 -14.93 14.48
C MET A 1 10.34 -14.05 13.58
N ALA A 2 10.16 -14.12 12.26
CA ALA A 2 10.92 -13.29 11.33
C ALA A 2 10.24 -11.93 11.14
N ARG A 3 11.01 -10.85 11.27
CA ARG A 3 10.53 -9.50 10.95
C ARG A 3 10.58 -9.27 9.44
N TYR A 4 9.61 -8.51 8.91
CA TYR A 4 9.62 -8.13 7.50
C TYR A 4 10.71 -7.08 7.22
N THR A 5 11.72 -7.45 6.43
CA THR A 5 12.83 -6.58 6.02
C THR A 5 12.71 -6.07 4.58
N GLY A 6 11.58 -6.37 3.92
CA GLY A 6 11.33 -5.99 2.53
C GLY A 6 10.93 -4.52 2.34
N PRO A 7 10.54 -4.14 1.11
CA PRO A 7 10.20 -2.75 0.77
C PRO A 7 8.91 -2.26 1.46
N VAL A 8 9.05 -1.54 2.57
CA VAL A 8 7.91 -1.05 3.39
C VAL A 8 6.93 -0.11 2.67
N CYS A 9 7.39 0.68 1.69
CA CYS A 9 6.49 1.56 0.91
C CYS A 9 5.49 0.75 0.06
N ARG A 10 5.79 -0.52 -0.23
CA ARG A 10 4.89 -1.44 -0.93
C ARG A 10 3.64 -1.69 -0.09
N LEU A 11 3.80 -1.83 1.23
CA LEU A 11 2.71 -2.05 2.18
C LEU A 11 1.78 -0.84 2.25
N CYS A 12 2.34 0.36 2.38
CA CYS A 12 1.55 1.61 2.39
C CYS A 12 0.70 1.75 1.10
N ARG A 13 1.28 1.46 -0.06
CA ARG A 13 0.57 1.53 -1.35
C ARG A 13 -0.50 0.44 -1.52
N ARG A 14 -0.31 -0.73 -0.89
CA ARG A 14 -1.30 -1.80 -0.90
C ARG A 14 -2.50 -1.48 0.00
N GLN A 15 -2.23 -0.90 1.17
CA GLN A 15 -3.27 -0.48 2.12
C GLN A 15 -4.00 0.79 1.69
N GLY A 16 -3.39 1.61 0.83
CA GLY A 16 -3.97 2.88 0.38
C GLY A 16 -3.90 4.02 1.40
N MET A 17 -3.17 3.81 2.51
CA MET A 17 -2.97 4.81 3.58
C MET A 17 -1.48 4.92 3.96
N LYS A 18 -1.08 6.05 4.54
CA LYS A 18 0.28 6.24 5.05
C LYS A 18 0.44 5.48 6.38
N LEU A 19 1.28 4.45 6.39
CA LEU A 19 1.63 3.69 7.61
C LEU A 19 2.86 4.26 8.35
N PHE A 20 3.47 5.32 7.82
CA PHE A 20 4.64 6.01 8.42
C PHE A 20 5.87 5.14 8.75
N LEU A 21 5.99 3.96 8.12
CA LEU A 21 7.09 3.00 8.33
C LEU A 21 8.50 3.49 7.91
N LYS A 22 8.63 4.67 7.30
CA LYS A 22 9.92 5.30 6.94
C LYS A 22 10.20 6.61 7.69
N GLY A 23 9.40 6.95 8.70
CA GLY A 23 9.57 8.18 9.48
C GLY A 23 9.53 9.44 8.61
N GLU A 24 10.59 10.25 8.68
CA GLU A 24 10.72 11.56 8.01
C GLU A 24 10.35 11.55 6.52
N ARG A 25 10.79 10.51 5.78
CA ARG A 25 10.52 10.41 4.34
C ARG A 25 9.01 10.36 4.02
N CYS A 26 8.17 9.86 4.92
CA CYS A 26 6.72 9.76 4.73
C CYS A 26 5.99 11.12 4.75
N PHE A 27 6.63 12.16 5.32
CA PHE A 27 6.13 13.54 5.36
C PHE A 27 6.57 14.36 4.14
N THR A 28 7.57 13.88 3.39
CA THR A 28 8.07 14.56 2.20
C THR A 28 7.27 14.20 0.93
N PRO A 29 7.30 15.04 -0.12
CA PRO A 29 6.73 14.72 -1.44
C PRO A 29 7.44 13.57 -2.17
N LYS A 30 8.48 12.99 -1.55
CA LYS A 30 9.16 11.76 -2.02
C LYS A 30 8.44 10.49 -1.54
N CYS A 31 7.33 10.62 -0.82
CA CYS A 31 6.52 9.48 -0.38
C CYS A 31 5.91 8.74 -1.58
N ALA A 32 6.04 7.41 -1.58
CA ALA A 32 5.56 6.59 -2.68
C ALA A 32 4.02 6.57 -2.79
N VAL A 33 3.32 6.86 -1.69
CA VAL A 33 1.85 6.92 -1.66
C VAL A 33 1.35 8.13 -2.44
N GLU A 34 1.97 9.30 -2.27
CA GLU A 34 1.60 10.51 -2.99
C GLU A 34 1.94 10.44 -4.48
N ARG A 35 3.12 9.88 -4.80
CA ARG A 35 3.56 9.76 -6.20
C ARG A 35 2.86 8.66 -6.99
N ARG A 36 2.46 7.57 -6.31
CA ARG A 36 1.92 6.36 -6.94
C ARG A 36 0.85 5.74 -6.03
N PRO A 37 -0.37 6.30 -5.98
CA PRO A 37 -1.43 5.84 -5.07
C PRO A 37 -2.01 4.46 -5.45
N THR A 38 -1.62 3.91 -6.59
CA THR A 38 -2.05 2.58 -7.03
C THR A 38 -1.33 1.46 -6.28
N PRO A 39 -2.01 0.32 -6.06
CA PRO A 39 -1.39 -0.84 -5.43
C PRO A 39 -0.21 -1.36 -6.26
N PRO A 40 0.81 -1.95 -5.61
CA PRO A 40 1.99 -2.47 -6.27
C PRO A 40 1.70 -3.78 -7.02
N GLY A 41 2.21 -3.92 -8.25
CA GLY A 41 2.11 -5.12 -9.07
C GLY A 41 1.87 -4.80 -10.55
N ALA A 42 1.94 -5.82 -11.40
CA ALA A 42 1.71 -5.70 -12.85
C ALA A 42 0.22 -5.72 -13.25
N SER A 43 -0.71 -5.78 -12.28
CA SER A 43 -2.13 -5.66 -12.60
C SER A 43 -2.41 -4.28 -13.20
N PRO A 44 -3.12 -4.20 -14.35
CA PRO A 44 -3.42 -2.92 -14.97
C PRO A 44 -4.14 -2.03 -13.97
N SER A 45 -3.74 -0.76 -13.89
CA SER A 45 -4.44 0.31 -13.17
C SER A 45 -5.94 0.39 -13.51
N ASP A 46 -6.32 -0.25 -14.62
CA ASP A 46 -7.63 -0.22 -15.27
C ASP A 46 -8.48 -1.47 -15.05
N ARG A 47 -7.99 -2.48 -14.32
CA ARG A 47 -8.87 -3.56 -13.85
C ARG A 47 -9.78 -2.97 -12.78
N ARG A 48 -10.96 -2.51 -13.19
CA ARG A 48 -12.07 -2.05 -12.32
C ARG A 48 -11.97 -2.77 -10.99
N ARG A 49 -11.70 -2.02 -9.91
CA ARG A 49 -11.65 -2.58 -8.54
C ARG A 49 -12.89 -3.46 -8.40
N ARG A 50 -12.70 -4.78 -8.32
CA ARG A 50 -13.81 -5.68 -8.04
C ARG A 50 -14.39 -5.24 -6.70
N LYS A 51 -15.71 -5.27 -6.58
CA LYS A 51 -16.37 -5.00 -5.30
C LYS A 51 -15.72 -5.90 -4.24
N GLU A 52 -15.23 -5.29 -3.17
CA GLU A 52 -14.58 -6.00 -2.09
C GLU A 52 -15.64 -6.84 -1.38
N SER A 53 -15.33 -8.11 -1.11
CA SER A 53 -16.17 -8.98 -0.28
C SER A 53 -15.94 -8.66 1.19
N GLU A 54 -16.90 -9.00 2.05
CA GLU A 54 -16.77 -8.86 3.51
C GLU A 54 -15.50 -9.52 4.05
N PHE A 55 -15.18 -10.73 3.59
CA PHE A 55 -13.94 -11.41 3.95
C PHE A 55 -12.69 -10.65 3.50
N SER A 56 -12.72 -10.00 2.34
CA SER A 56 -11.58 -9.21 1.86
C SER A 56 -11.38 -7.91 2.64
N LEU A 57 -12.43 -7.38 3.28
CA LEU A 57 -12.32 -6.26 4.21
C LEU A 57 -11.66 -6.72 5.51
N GLN A 58 -12.13 -7.83 6.10
CA GLN A 58 -11.54 -8.44 7.30
C GLN A 58 -10.06 -8.81 7.12
N LEU A 59 -9.67 -9.25 5.93
CA LEU A 59 -8.28 -9.61 5.65
C LEU A 59 -7.33 -8.39 5.58
N LYS A 60 -7.88 -7.20 5.36
CA LYS A 60 -7.10 -5.95 5.29
C LYS A 60 -7.03 -5.20 6.62
N GLU A 61 -7.99 -5.44 7.50
CA GLU A 61 -7.95 -4.98 8.89
C GLU A 61 -6.78 -5.65 9.63
#